data_AF-A0A945MNP5-F1
#
_entry.id   AF-A0A945MNP5-F1
#
_cell.length_a   1.000
_cell.length_b   1.000
_cell.length_c   1.000
_cell.angle_alpha   90.00
_cell.angle_beta   90.00
_cell.angle_gamma   90.00
#
_symmetry.space_group_name_H-M   'P 1'
#
loop_
_entity.id
_entity.type
_entity.pdbx_description
1 polymer ?
#
loop_
_entity_poly.entity_id
_entity_poly.type
_entity_poly.pdbx_seq_one_letter_code
_entity_poly.pdbx_strand_id
1 'polypeptide(L)'
;MHPLNPHRLRRPSKLLALLALLALLATVAHFVADEPLPQGHSGPDADALARKIQTAVNLPAWRQTGAVRWTFANRHHLWDRQRGLARVQWDDLEIQLDLEHHTGLAWRSGQRLDGDERAELIATAHSYWINDSFWLNPLAKLFALGTTRQLVVQPDGSEDLLLTYTSGGDTPGDSYLWQVDPDGRPHAWRMWVSIIPLGGVKASWQQWMQLETGAWISQNHRLLFFNLELTDVAGAESITALAGNKDALAAIAMLRH
;
A
#
# COMPACT_ATOMS: atom_id res chain seq x y z
N MET A 1 -58.52 23.56 42.06
CA MET A 1 -58.01 22.41 41.28
C MET A 1 -57.27 22.95 40.07
N HIS A 2 -55.93 22.88 40.08
CA HIS A 2 -55.13 23.24 38.90
C HIS A 2 -55.24 22.13 37.84
N PRO A 3 -55.60 22.42 36.59
CA PRO A 3 -55.49 21.43 35.53
C PRO A 3 -54.02 21.25 35.15
N LEU A 4 -53.59 19.99 35.11
CA LEU A 4 -52.29 19.53 34.65
C LEU A 4 -52.05 20.02 33.21
N ASN A 5 -50.91 20.69 32.99
CA ASN A 5 -50.45 21.11 31.68
C ASN A 5 -50.09 19.86 30.86
N PRO A 6 -50.76 19.55 29.74
CA PRO A 6 -50.39 18.40 28.93
C PRO A 6 -49.04 18.71 28.28
N HIS A 7 -48.02 17.90 28.59
CA HIS A 7 -46.74 17.95 27.88
C HIS A 7 -47.00 17.86 26.37
N ARG A 8 -46.91 18.99 25.66
CA ARG A 8 -46.83 19.02 24.20
C ARG A 8 -45.54 18.29 23.83
N LEU A 9 -45.66 17.03 23.41
CA LEU A 9 -44.58 16.37 22.67
C LEU A 9 -44.30 17.24 21.44
N ARG A 10 -43.17 17.94 21.46
CA ARG A 10 -42.68 18.70 20.32
C ARG A 10 -42.44 17.69 19.20
N ARG A 11 -43.18 17.79 18.10
CA ARG A 11 -42.90 16.99 16.89
C ARG A 11 -41.43 17.22 16.52
N PRO A 12 -40.63 16.18 16.24
CA PRO A 12 -39.26 16.37 15.80
C PRO A 12 -39.28 17.31 14.59
N SER A 13 -38.41 18.32 14.60
CA SER A 13 -38.30 19.25 13.49
C SER A 13 -38.01 18.45 12.21
N LYS A 14 -38.54 18.87 11.06
CA LYS A 14 -38.33 18.20 9.77
C LYS A 14 -36.83 17.95 9.48
N LEU A 15 -35.96 18.79 10.04
CA LEU A 15 -34.51 18.66 10.02
C LEU A 15 -34.01 17.42 10.79
N LEU A 16 -34.51 17.15 12.01
CA LEU A 16 -34.15 15.96 12.78
C LEU A 16 -34.59 14.67 12.07
N ALA A 17 -35.77 14.68 11.45
CA ALA A 17 -36.25 13.55 10.65
C ALA A 17 -35.38 13.31 9.40
N LEU A 18 -34.95 14.38 8.72
CA LEU A 18 -34.04 14.30 7.58
C LEU A 18 -32.66 13.77 7.98
N LEU A 19 -32.09 14.26 9.09
CA LEU A 19 -30.80 13.79 9.60
C LEU A 19 -30.86 12.32 10.02
N ALA A 20 -31.95 11.89 10.66
CA ALA A 20 -32.16 10.49 11.02
C ALA A 20 -32.29 9.59 9.77
N LEU A 21 -32.97 10.06 8.72
CA LEU A 21 -33.07 9.34 7.45
C LEU A 21 -31.70 9.24 6.75
N LEU A 22 -30.93 10.33 6.71
CA LEU A 22 -29.58 10.32 6.12
C LEU A 22 -28.64 9.40 6.89
N ALA A 23 -28.71 9.40 8.23
CA ALA A 23 -27.95 8.47 9.07
C ALA A 23 -28.36 7.02 8.80
N LEU A 24 -29.66 6.72 8.72
CA LEU A 24 -30.14 5.39 8.37
C LEU A 24 -29.67 4.93 6.99
N LEU A 25 -29.75 5.80 5.99
CA LEU A 25 -29.26 5.52 4.63
C LEU A 25 -27.75 5.29 4.59
N ALA A 26 -26.97 6.08 5.33
CA ALA A 26 -25.53 5.90 5.45
C ALA A 26 -25.18 4.57 6.14
N THR A 27 -25.89 4.21 7.22
CA THR A 27 -25.71 2.92 7.90
C THR A 27 -26.06 1.75 6.98
N VAL A 28 -27.17 1.82 6.25
CA VAL A 28 -27.55 0.80 5.26
C VAL A 28 -26.50 0.72 4.14
N ALA A 29 -26.04 1.86 3.62
CA ALA A 29 -25.00 1.89 2.59
C ALA A 29 -23.68 1.28 3.08
N HIS A 30 -23.31 1.52 4.34
CA HIS A 30 -22.14 0.90 4.96
C HIS A 30 -22.28 -0.62 5.05
N PHE A 31 -23.38 -1.15 5.60
CA PHE A 31 -23.59 -2.61 5.69
C PHE A 31 -23.72 -3.30 4.32
N VAL A 32 -24.21 -2.58 3.29
CA VAL A 32 -24.27 -3.11 1.93
C VAL A 32 -22.88 -3.13 1.27
N ALA A 33 -22.02 -2.17 1.60
CA ALA A 33 -20.69 -2.05 1.02
C ALA A 33 -19.62 -2.85 1.78
N ASP A 34 -19.87 -3.24 3.03
CA ASP A 34 -18.97 -4.03 3.87
C ASP A 34 -19.03 -5.50 3.45
N GLU A 35 -18.13 -5.90 2.56
CA GLU A 35 -18.03 -7.30 2.14
C GLU A 35 -17.30 -8.13 3.22
N PRO A 36 -17.79 -9.32 3.59
CA PRO A 36 -17.04 -10.21 4.47
C PRO A 36 -15.76 -10.71 3.78
N LEU A 37 -14.73 -11.00 4.57
CA LEU A 37 -13.52 -11.65 4.07
C LEU A 37 -13.90 -13.01 3.44
N PRO A 38 -13.60 -13.26 2.16
CA PRO A 38 -13.95 -14.52 1.51
C PRO A 38 -13.15 -15.67 2.13
N GLN A 39 -13.71 -16.87 2.03
CA GLN A 39 -13.03 -18.09 2.42
C GLN A 39 -12.45 -18.78 1.20
N GLY A 40 -11.17 -19.13 1.26
CA GLY A 40 -10.51 -19.98 0.28
C GLY A 40 -9.87 -21.20 0.93
N HIS A 41 -9.11 -21.94 0.14
CA HIS A 41 -8.32 -23.07 0.64
C HIS A 41 -6.84 -22.83 0.41
N SER A 42 -6.03 -23.09 1.43
CA SER A 42 -4.57 -23.05 1.34
C SER A 42 -4.05 -24.32 0.66
N GLY A 43 -2.84 -24.25 0.10
CA GLY A 43 -2.14 -25.44 -0.38
C GLY A 43 -1.43 -25.22 -1.72
N PRO A 44 -1.04 -26.33 -2.39
CA PRO A 44 -0.30 -26.29 -3.64
C PRO A 44 -0.95 -25.44 -4.74
N ASP A 45 -2.28 -25.42 -4.82
CA ASP A 45 -3.01 -24.68 -5.86
C ASP A 45 -2.95 -23.15 -5.63
N ALA A 46 -3.14 -22.70 -4.38
CA ALA A 46 -2.94 -21.29 -4.01
C ALA A 46 -1.50 -20.83 -4.28
N ASP A 47 -0.53 -21.67 -3.94
CA ASP A 47 0.88 -21.39 -4.21
C ASP A 47 1.20 -21.40 -5.72
N ALA A 48 0.52 -22.24 -6.51
CA ALA A 48 0.66 -22.27 -7.95
C ALA A 48 0.11 -20.99 -8.59
N LEU A 49 -1.06 -20.51 -8.16
CA LEU A 49 -1.60 -19.23 -8.60
C LEU A 49 -0.68 -18.06 -8.21
N ALA A 50 -0.17 -18.04 -6.97
CA ALA A 50 0.80 -17.03 -6.54
C ALA A 50 2.07 -17.02 -7.40
N ARG A 51 2.60 -18.20 -7.77
CA ARG A 51 3.75 -18.31 -8.69
C ARG A 51 3.42 -17.86 -10.10
N LYS A 52 2.21 -18.15 -10.59
CA LYS A 52 1.72 -17.68 -11.89
C LYS A 52 1.69 -16.15 -11.93
N ILE A 53 1.18 -15.51 -10.88
CA ILE A 53 1.18 -14.05 -10.74
C ILE A 53 2.60 -13.49 -10.74
N GLN A 54 3.50 -14.06 -9.93
CA GLN A 54 4.91 -13.62 -9.88
C GLN A 54 5.64 -13.81 -11.21
N THR A 55 5.26 -14.81 -11.99
CA THR A 55 5.78 -15.04 -13.34
C THR A 55 5.26 -13.97 -14.30
N ALA A 56 3.96 -13.66 -14.25
CA ALA A 56 3.34 -12.64 -15.09
C ALA A 56 3.92 -11.22 -14.89
N VAL A 57 4.52 -10.95 -13.72
CA VAL A 57 5.22 -9.67 -13.45
C VAL A 57 6.75 -9.75 -13.52
N ASN A 58 7.29 -10.89 -13.98
CA ASN A 58 8.72 -11.15 -14.09
C ASN A 58 9.47 -10.89 -12.77
N LEU A 59 9.10 -11.63 -11.71
CA LEU A 59 9.77 -11.56 -10.42
C LEU A 59 11.30 -11.78 -10.48
N PRO A 60 11.86 -12.67 -11.32
CA PRO A 60 13.30 -12.80 -11.46
C PRO A 60 13.98 -11.48 -11.84
N ALA A 61 13.44 -10.74 -12.80
CA ALA A 61 13.92 -9.40 -13.15
C ALA A 61 13.80 -8.43 -11.97
N TRP A 62 12.69 -8.48 -11.23
CA TRP A 62 12.55 -7.64 -10.03
C TRP A 62 13.63 -7.98 -9.00
N ARG A 63 13.97 -9.25 -8.79
CA ARG A 63 15.05 -9.63 -7.86
C ARG A 63 16.42 -9.07 -8.27
N GLN A 64 16.65 -8.82 -9.56
CA GLN A 64 17.88 -8.24 -10.10
C GLN A 64 17.90 -6.71 -10.07
N THR A 65 16.75 -6.05 -9.90
CA THR A 65 16.66 -4.59 -9.79
C THR A 65 17.35 -4.05 -8.53
N GLY A 66 18.61 -3.68 -8.58
CA GLY A 66 19.33 -3.22 -7.40
C GLY A 66 18.89 -1.85 -6.87
N ALA A 67 18.33 -0.98 -7.71
CA ALA A 67 17.77 0.30 -7.26
C ALA A 67 16.48 0.66 -8.00
N VAL A 68 15.58 1.38 -7.31
CA VAL A 68 14.30 1.84 -7.86
C VAL A 68 14.02 3.27 -7.40
N ARG A 69 13.47 4.09 -8.29
CA ARG A 69 12.94 5.42 -7.97
C ARG A 69 11.50 5.53 -8.44
N TRP A 70 10.69 6.27 -7.69
CA TRP A 70 9.30 6.55 -8.05
C TRP A 70 8.81 7.75 -7.23
N THR A 71 7.70 8.33 -7.67
CA THR A 71 6.96 9.34 -6.92
C THR A 71 5.56 8.80 -6.63
N PHE A 72 5.10 8.92 -5.39
CA PHE A 72 3.77 8.51 -4.97
C PHE A 72 3.20 9.51 -3.96
N ALA A 73 1.97 9.99 -4.21
CA ALA A 73 1.30 10.98 -3.35
C ALA A 73 2.20 12.17 -2.95
N ASN A 74 2.88 12.77 -3.95
CA ASN A 74 3.84 13.88 -3.83
C ASN A 74 5.10 13.58 -3.00
N ARG A 75 5.40 12.31 -2.75
CA ARG A 75 6.64 11.88 -2.10
C ARG A 75 7.55 11.23 -3.11
N HIS A 76 8.79 11.68 -3.18
CA HIS A 76 9.80 11.15 -4.08
C HIS A 76 10.66 10.13 -3.34
N HIS A 77 10.80 8.95 -3.95
CA HIS A 77 11.51 7.82 -3.37
C HIS A 77 12.70 7.44 -4.23
N LEU A 78 13.81 7.13 -3.57
CA LEU A 78 14.95 6.42 -4.15
C LEU A 78 15.31 5.28 -3.20
N TRP A 79 15.24 4.05 -3.67
CA TRP A 79 15.49 2.86 -2.87
C TRP A 79 16.66 2.08 -3.46
N ASP A 80 17.74 1.98 -2.70
CA ASP A 80 18.80 1.02 -2.92
C ASP A 80 18.42 -0.31 -2.25
N ARG A 81 17.96 -1.23 -3.08
CA ARG A 81 17.45 -2.54 -2.65
C ARG A 81 18.56 -3.47 -2.19
N GLN A 82 19.76 -3.30 -2.73
CA GLN A 82 20.92 -4.13 -2.39
C GLN A 82 21.45 -3.79 -1.01
N ARG A 83 21.53 -2.50 -0.69
CA ARG A 83 22.04 -2.03 0.61
C ARG A 83 20.95 -1.87 1.67
N GLY A 84 19.66 -1.91 1.31
CA GLY A 84 18.59 -1.66 2.28
C GLY A 84 18.56 -0.20 2.74
N LEU A 85 18.90 0.72 1.83
CA LEU A 85 18.93 2.15 2.09
C LEU A 85 17.88 2.86 1.25
N ALA A 86 17.24 3.89 1.78
CA ALA A 86 16.25 4.66 1.04
C ALA A 86 16.44 6.16 1.24
N ARG A 87 15.92 6.94 0.30
CA ARG A 87 15.65 8.36 0.46
C ARG A 87 14.17 8.61 0.20
N VAL A 88 13.54 9.36 1.09
CA VAL A 88 12.17 9.86 0.97
C VAL A 88 12.23 11.38 1.02
N GLN A 89 11.65 12.05 0.01
CA GLN A 89 11.59 13.51 -0.06
C GLN A 89 10.15 13.98 -0.20
N TRP A 90 9.79 15.03 0.53
CA TRP A 90 8.51 15.72 0.43
C TRP A 90 8.68 17.16 0.90
N ASP A 91 7.93 18.10 0.32
CA ASP A 91 8.10 19.53 0.58
C ASP A 91 9.58 19.98 0.48
N ASP A 92 10.15 20.53 1.55
CA ASP A 92 11.56 20.91 1.65
C ASP A 92 12.41 19.91 2.44
N LEU A 93 11.86 18.73 2.73
CA LEU A 93 12.47 17.68 3.53
C LEU A 93 13.13 16.61 2.66
N GLU A 94 14.31 16.18 3.10
CA GLU A 94 14.99 14.99 2.59
C GLU A 94 15.35 14.10 3.76
N ILE A 95 14.88 12.86 3.76
CA ILE A 95 15.20 11.87 4.78
C ILE A 95 15.88 10.68 4.10
N GLN A 96 17.09 10.34 4.52
CA GLN A 96 17.76 9.10 4.16
C GLN A 96 17.63 8.09 5.30
N LEU A 97 17.26 6.86 4.97
CA LEU A 97 16.91 5.81 5.90
C LEU A 97 17.85 4.62 5.74
N ASP A 98 18.25 4.07 6.86
CA ASP A 98 18.66 2.68 6.98
C ASP A 98 17.42 1.85 7.33
N LEU A 99 16.93 1.07 6.37
CA LEU A 99 15.69 0.29 6.52
C LEU A 99 15.84 -0.92 7.44
N GLU A 100 17.08 -1.34 7.73
CA GLU A 100 17.37 -2.50 8.55
C GLU A 100 17.56 -2.10 10.02
N HIS A 101 18.30 -1.02 10.27
CA HIS A 101 18.59 -0.56 11.63
C HIS A 101 17.59 0.49 12.14
N HIS A 102 16.63 0.89 11.31
CA HIS A 102 15.65 1.95 11.62
C HIS A 102 16.32 3.27 12.05
N THR A 103 17.48 3.56 11.47
CA THR A 103 18.19 4.82 11.67
C THR A 103 18.09 5.69 10.43
N GLY A 104 18.48 6.95 10.54
CA GLY A 104 18.39 7.83 9.39
C GLY A 104 19.02 9.19 9.58
N LEU A 105 18.93 9.95 8.52
CA LEU A 105 19.50 11.25 8.34
C LEU A 105 18.41 12.18 7.80
N ALA A 106 18.18 13.33 8.44
CA ALA A 106 17.15 14.28 8.05
C ALA A 106 17.75 15.63 7.67
N TRP A 107 17.19 16.26 6.64
CA TRP A 107 17.48 17.63 6.24
C TRP A 107 16.19 18.40 5.96
N ARG A 108 16.21 19.71 6.23
CA ARG A 108 15.17 20.67 5.86
C ARG A 108 15.82 21.82 5.09
N SER A 109 15.35 22.08 3.88
CA SER A 109 15.95 23.11 3.01
C SER A 109 17.49 22.96 2.89
N GLY A 110 17.97 21.72 2.85
CA GLY A 110 19.40 21.37 2.78
C GLY A 110 20.17 21.48 4.10
N GLN A 111 19.57 21.96 5.18
CA GLN A 111 20.20 22.03 6.50
C GLN A 111 19.98 20.73 7.28
N ARG A 112 21.06 20.23 7.87
CA ARG A 112 21.07 19.01 8.68
C ARG A 112 20.21 19.20 9.93
N LEU A 113 19.33 18.23 10.22
CA LEU A 113 18.54 18.19 11.44
C LEU A 113 19.08 17.12 12.40
N ASP A 114 18.93 17.40 13.70
CA ASP A 114 19.36 16.54 14.81
C ASP A 114 18.30 16.55 15.94
N GLY A 115 18.50 15.74 16.97
CA GLY A 115 17.59 15.66 18.13
C GLY A 115 16.21 15.08 17.81
N ASP A 116 15.20 15.55 18.53
CA ASP A 116 13.83 15.00 18.50
C ASP A 116 13.16 15.22 17.13
N GLU A 117 13.33 16.40 16.50
CA GLU A 117 12.78 16.67 15.16
C GLU A 117 13.29 15.65 14.14
N ARG A 118 14.60 15.32 14.17
CA ARG A 118 15.17 14.28 13.33
C ARG A 118 14.51 12.92 13.59
N ALA A 119 14.32 12.55 14.86
CA ALA A 119 13.75 11.24 15.21
C ALA A 119 12.30 11.09 14.71
N GLU A 120 11.48 12.13 14.86
CA GLU A 120 10.10 12.16 14.38
C GLU A 120 10.02 12.07 12.84
N LEU A 121 10.89 12.79 12.14
CA LEU A 121 10.96 12.76 10.68
C LEU A 121 11.44 11.41 10.14
N ILE A 122 12.36 10.74 10.82
CA ILE A 122 12.79 9.38 10.46
C ILE A 122 11.62 8.40 10.60
N ALA A 123 10.88 8.44 11.71
CA ALA A 123 9.72 7.58 11.92
C ALA A 123 8.65 7.81 10.84
N THR A 124 8.36 9.09 10.53
CA THR A 124 7.42 9.48 9.48
C THR A 124 7.84 8.97 8.11
N ALA A 125 9.11 9.19 7.72
CA ALA A 125 9.64 8.72 6.45
C ALA A 125 9.62 7.20 6.34
N HIS A 126 9.86 6.48 7.44
CA HIS A 126 9.78 5.03 7.47
C HIS A 126 8.35 4.52 7.20
N SER A 127 7.33 5.10 7.85
CA SER A 127 5.93 4.77 7.56
C SER A 127 5.52 5.11 6.12
N TYR A 128 5.96 6.25 5.59
CA TYR A 128 5.75 6.58 4.18
C TYR A 128 6.41 5.56 3.25
N TRP A 129 7.65 5.17 3.52
CA TRP A 129 8.34 4.18 2.72
C TRP A 129 7.65 2.81 2.76
N ILE A 130 7.19 2.35 3.93
CA ILE A 130 6.46 1.08 4.07
C ILE A 130 5.19 1.10 3.20
N ASN A 131 4.36 2.13 3.34
CA ASN A 131 3.12 2.24 2.59
C ASN A 131 3.38 2.37 1.08
N ASP A 132 4.25 3.29 0.69
CA ASP A 132 4.43 3.65 -0.72
C ASP A 132 5.18 2.56 -1.49
N SER A 133 6.14 1.88 -0.86
CA SER A 133 6.80 0.71 -1.46
C SER A 133 5.86 -0.50 -1.57
N PHE A 134 4.85 -0.58 -0.71
CA PHE A 134 3.82 -1.61 -0.80
C PHE A 134 2.87 -1.36 -1.99
N TRP A 135 2.54 -0.09 -2.30
CA TRP A 135 1.84 0.25 -3.55
C TRP A 135 2.71 0.03 -4.79
N LEU A 136 4.03 0.21 -4.69
CA LEU A 136 4.95 -0.03 -5.80
C LEU A 136 5.00 -1.50 -6.24
N ASN A 137 5.24 -2.43 -5.30
CA ASN A 137 5.38 -3.84 -5.66
C ASN A 137 5.06 -4.82 -4.51
N PRO A 138 3.78 -5.01 -4.19
CA PRO A 138 3.35 -5.99 -3.20
C PRO A 138 3.45 -7.43 -3.74
N LEU A 139 3.49 -7.61 -5.06
CA LEU A 139 3.57 -8.92 -5.73
C LEU A 139 4.92 -9.62 -5.51
N ALA A 140 5.97 -8.87 -5.20
CA ALA A 140 7.23 -9.46 -4.75
C ALA A 140 7.09 -10.15 -3.38
N LYS A 141 6.08 -9.79 -2.58
CA LYS A 141 5.90 -10.24 -1.19
C LYS A 141 4.92 -11.41 -1.03
N LEU A 142 4.42 -12.02 -2.12
CA LEU A 142 3.42 -13.09 -2.03
C LEU A 142 3.88 -14.32 -1.22
N PHE A 143 5.19 -14.52 -1.09
CA PHE A 143 5.82 -15.59 -0.30
C PHE A 143 6.68 -15.06 0.85
N ALA A 144 6.46 -13.82 1.30
CA ALA A 144 7.19 -13.28 2.44
C ALA A 144 6.91 -14.09 3.72
N LEU A 145 7.84 -14.11 4.67
CA LEU A 145 7.58 -14.70 5.98
C LEU A 145 6.37 -14.02 6.63
N GLY A 146 5.52 -14.79 7.31
CA GLY A 146 4.29 -14.26 7.88
C GLY A 146 3.19 -13.98 6.85
N THR A 147 3.18 -14.68 5.72
CA THR A 147 2.09 -14.60 4.73
C THR A 147 1.40 -15.93 4.54
N THR A 148 0.07 -15.90 4.54
CA THR A 148 -0.78 -17.01 4.11
C THR A 148 -1.36 -16.71 2.74
N ARG A 149 -1.64 -17.77 1.98
CA ARG A 149 -2.23 -17.73 0.63
C ARG A 149 -3.38 -18.72 0.58
N GLN A 150 -4.51 -18.30 0.04
CA GLN A 150 -5.67 -19.14 -0.20
C GLN A 150 -6.20 -18.93 -1.62
N LEU A 151 -6.60 -20.02 -2.27
CA LEU A 151 -7.32 -19.97 -3.54
C LEU A 151 -8.81 -19.75 -3.25
N VAL A 152 -9.38 -18.71 -3.84
CA VAL A 152 -10.81 -18.39 -3.76
C VAL A 152 -11.42 -18.61 -5.13
N VAL A 153 -12.36 -19.56 -5.22
CA VAL A 153 -13.09 -19.84 -6.47
C VAL A 153 -14.34 -18.96 -6.50
N GLN A 154 -14.44 -18.11 -7.52
CA GLN A 154 -15.56 -17.20 -7.72
C GLN A 154 -16.77 -17.93 -8.33
N PRO A 155 -18.00 -17.37 -8.24
CA PRO A 155 -19.20 -17.98 -8.81
C PRO A 155 -19.14 -18.20 -10.33
N ASP A 156 -18.35 -17.41 -11.06
CA ASP A 156 -18.13 -17.54 -12.50
C ASP A 156 -17.03 -18.56 -12.86
N GLY A 157 -16.44 -19.21 -11.86
CA GLY A 157 -15.36 -20.19 -12.00
C GLY A 157 -13.97 -19.58 -12.10
N SER A 158 -13.81 -18.25 -12.04
CA SER A 158 -12.50 -17.62 -11.95
C SER A 158 -11.84 -17.88 -10.59
N GLU A 159 -10.51 -17.82 -10.56
CA GLU A 159 -9.71 -18.10 -9.37
C GLU A 159 -8.97 -16.83 -8.94
N ASP A 160 -9.26 -16.38 -7.72
CA ASP A 160 -8.60 -15.26 -7.08
C ASP A 160 -7.64 -15.76 -6.00
N LEU A 161 -6.61 -14.96 -5.70
CA LEU A 161 -5.63 -15.28 -4.67
C LEU A 161 -5.84 -14.38 -3.45
N LEU A 162 -6.33 -14.95 -2.35
CA LEU A 162 -6.40 -14.26 -1.07
C LEU A 162 -5.05 -14.37 -0.35
N LEU A 163 -4.44 -13.24 -0.04
CA LEU A 163 -3.29 -13.15 0.85
C LEU A 163 -3.65 -12.49 2.16
N THR A 164 -3.10 -13.02 3.26
CA THR A 164 -3.15 -12.38 4.57
C THR A 164 -1.73 -12.24 5.11
N TYR A 165 -1.37 -11.03 5.54
CA TYR A 165 -0.11 -10.75 6.20
C TYR A 165 -0.28 -10.90 7.71
N THR A 166 0.15 -12.03 8.27
CA THR A 166 0.02 -12.33 9.71
C THR A 166 1.11 -11.65 10.56
N SER A 167 2.20 -11.22 9.94
CA SER A 167 3.26 -10.43 10.59
C SER A 167 4.05 -9.61 9.56
N GLY A 168 4.82 -8.62 10.05
CA GLY A 168 5.56 -7.67 9.22
C GLY A 168 4.70 -6.46 8.80
N GLY A 169 5.38 -5.40 8.32
CA GLY A 169 4.74 -4.12 8.01
C GLY A 169 4.16 -3.40 9.23
N ASP A 170 3.31 -2.40 8.98
CA ASP A 170 2.67 -1.59 10.03
C ASP A 170 1.27 -2.09 10.41
N THR A 171 0.66 -2.97 9.60
CA THR A 171 -0.73 -3.46 9.77
C THR A 171 -0.87 -4.99 9.67
N PRO A 172 -0.40 -5.77 10.67
CA PRO A 172 -0.62 -7.21 10.72
C PRO A 172 -2.13 -7.56 10.77
N GLY A 173 -2.53 -8.60 10.03
CA GLY A 173 -3.92 -9.06 9.89
C GLY A 173 -4.58 -8.60 8.58
N ASP A 174 -4.00 -7.62 7.89
CA ASP A 174 -4.53 -7.11 6.63
C ASP A 174 -4.55 -8.19 5.54
N SER A 175 -5.66 -8.22 4.80
CA SER A 175 -5.91 -9.21 3.75
C SER A 175 -6.25 -8.58 2.41
N TYR A 176 -5.75 -9.20 1.33
CA TYR A 176 -5.81 -8.71 -0.04
C TYR A 176 -6.22 -9.85 -0.97
N LEU A 177 -7.39 -9.74 -1.59
CA LEU A 177 -7.86 -10.68 -2.62
C LEU A 177 -7.42 -10.17 -3.99
N TRP A 178 -6.40 -10.78 -4.57
CA TRP A 178 -5.93 -10.48 -5.92
C TRP A 178 -6.84 -11.07 -6.97
N GLN A 179 -7.33 -10.19 -7.84
CA GLN A 179 -8.12 -10.54 -9.02
C GLN A 179 -7.20 -10.49 -10.24
N VAL A 180 -7.13 -11.60 -10.96
CA VAL A 180 -6.11 -11.80 -11.99
C VAL A 180 -6.72 -12.28 -13.29
N ASP A 181 -6.09 -11.89 -14.39
CA ASP A 181 -6.45 -12.32 -15.73
C ASP A 181 -6.01 -13.79 -15.96
N PRO A 182 -6.51 -14.46 -17.01
CA PRO A 182 -6.15 -15.85 -17.30
C PRO A 182 -4.64 -16.11 -17.50
N ASP A 183 -3.85 -15.09 -17.83
CA ASP A 183 -2.39 -15.16 -17.93
C ASP A 183 -1.67 -14.94 -16.58
N GLY A 184 -2.42 -14.63 -15.51
CA GLY A 184 -1.93 -14.37 -14.17
C GLY A 184 -1.61 -12.90 -13.90
N ARG A 185 -1.85 -11.99 -14.85
CA ARG A 185 -1.64 -10.56 -14.63
C ARG A 185 -2.70 -10.01 -13.67
N PRO A 186 -2.33 -9.36 -12.55
CA PRO A 186 -3.32 -8.73 -11.70
C PRO A 186 -3.96 -7.51 -12.37
N HIS A 187 -5.28 -7.40 -12.27
CA HIS A 187 -6.01 -6.22 -12.73
C HIS A 187 -6.69 -5.46 -11.58
N ALA A 188 -6.85 -6.10 -10.42
CA ALA A 188 -7.35 -5.47 -9.20
C ALA A 188 -7.00 -6.27 -7.94
N TRP A 189 -7.21 -5.64 -6.79
CA TRP A 189 -7.39 -6.36 -5.53
C TRP A 189 -8.59 -5.82 -4.76
N ARG A 190 -9.13 -6.63 -3.84
CA ARG A 190 -10.03 -6.17 -2.77
C ARG A 190 -9.30 -6.24 -1.43
N MET A 191 -9.54 -5.26 -0.58
CA MET A 191 -8.79 -5.05 0.65
C MET A 191 -9.70 -5.17 1.87
N TRP A 192 -9.23 -5.90 2.87
CA TRP A 192 -9.74 -5.93 4.24
C TRP A 192 -8.59 -5.50 5.15
N VAL A 193 -8.48 -4.20 5.37
CA VAL A 193 -7.32 -3.57 6.00
C VAL A 193 -7.75 -2.74 7.20
N SER A 194 -6.94 -2.75 8.25
CA SER A 194 -7.28 -2.15 9.55
C SER A 194 -7.51 -0.63 9.48
N ILE A 195 -6.96 0.04 8.46
CA ILE A 195 -7.06 1.49 8.27
C ILE A 195 -8.41 1.91 7.68
N ILE A 196 -9.08 1.02 6.94
CA ILE A 196 -10.34 1.32 6.26
C ILE A 196 -11.48 0.62 7.01
N PRO A 197 -12.47 1.36 7.55
CA PRO A 197 -13.59 0.76 8.28
C PRO A 197 -14.62 0.18 7.29
N LEU A 198 -14.18 -0.53 6.26
CA LEU A 198 -15.00 -1.15 5.24
C LEU A 198 -14.23 -2.32 4.61
N GLY A 199 -14.81 -3.51 4.60
CA GLY A 199 -14.28 -4.69 3.95
C GLY A 199 -14.52 -4.72 2.45
N GLY A 200 -13.62 -5.34 1.71
CA GLY A 200 -13.77 -5.58 0.27
C GLY A 200 -13.51 -4.37 -0.62
N VAL A 201 -12.86 -3.33 -0.10
CA VAL A 201 -12.61 -2.11 -0.90
C VAL A 201 -11.70 -2.43 -2.07
N LYS A 202 -12.19 -2.17 -3.28
CA LYS A 202 -11.49 -2.50 -4.52
C LYS A 202 -10.52 -1.39 -4.94
N ALA A 203 -9.29 -1.78 -5.28
CA ALA A 203 -8.35 -0.95 -6.03
C ALA A 203 -7.94 -1.62 -7.34
N SER A 204 -7.87 -0.87 -8.44
CA SER A 204 -7.36 -1.39 -9.71
C SER A 204 -5.84 -1.51 -9.73
N TRP A 205 -5.32 -2.31 -10.68
CA TRP A 205 -3.89 -2.45 -10.99
C TRP A 205 -3.73 -2.31 -12.50
N GLN A 206 -3.39 -1.11 -12.95
CA GLN A 206 -3.47 -0.69 -14.34
C GLN A 206 -2.23 0.10 -14.79
N GLN A 207 -2.17 0.38 -16.10
CA GLN A 207 -1.06 1.12 -16.73
C GLN A 207 0.28 0.49 -16.39
N TRP A 208 0.39 -0.78 -16.72
CA TRP A 208 1.61 -1.50 -16.44
C TRP A 208 2.75 -1.09 -17.37
N MET A 209 3.92 -0.88 -16.79
CA MET A 209 5.16 -0.61 -17.50
C MET A 209 6.23 -1.65 -17.14
N GLN A 210 7.22 -1.78 -18.02
CA GLN A 210 8.40 -2.61 -17.76
C GLN A 210 9.57 -1.71 -17.35
N LEU A 211 10.23 -2.03 -16.24
CA LEU A 211 11.50 -1.41 -15.86
C LEU A 211 12.59 -1.83 -16.84
N GLU A 212 13.70 -1.09 -16.91
CA GLU A 212 14.84 -1.45 -17.76
C GLU A 212 15.41 -2.84 -17.43
N THR A 213 15.31 -3.26 -16.16
CA THR A 213 15.71 -4.60 -15.71
C THR A 213 14.75 -5.71 -16.11
N GLY A 214 13.58 -5.38 -16.67
CA GLY A 214 12.60 -6.34 -17.21
C GLY A 214 11.42 -6.66 -16.30
N ALA A 215 11.38 -6.13 -15.07
CA ALA A 215 10.28 -6.32 -14.12
C ALA A 215 9.06 -5.47 -14.50
N TRP A 216 7.85 -5.96 -14.27
CA TRP A 216 6.63 -5.20 -14.52
C TRP A 216 6.11 -4.51 -13.26
N ILE A 217 5.74 -3.23 -13.39
CA ILE A 217 5.17 -2.40 -12.32
C ILE A 217 3.87 -1.77 -12.81
N SER A 218 2.84 -1.80 -11.98
CA SER A 218 1.57 -1.09 -12.22
C SER A 218 1.75 0.36 -11.80
N GLN A 219 1.39 1.32 -12.64
CA GLN A 219 1.52 2.74 -12.31
C GLN A 219 0.24 3.36 -11.76
N ASN A 220 -0.90 2.70 -11.93
CA ASN A 220 -2.19 3.31 -11.59
C ASN A 220 -3.09 2.37 -10.78
N HIS A 221 -3.60 2.90 -9.67
CA HIS A 221 -4.55 2.23 -8.79
C HIS A 221 -5.73 3.13 -8.47
N ARG A 222 -6.87 2.84 -9.09
CA ARG A 222 -8.12 3.54 -8.83
C ARG A 222 -8.80 2.91 -7.62
N LEU A 223 -8.94 3.69 -6.55
CA LEU A 223 -9.54 3.29 -5.28
C LEU A 223 -10.72 4.22 -4.98
N LEU A 224 -11.95 3.72 -5.07
CA LEU A 224 -13.16 4.54 -4.95
C LEU A 224 -13.11 5.75 -5.92
N PHE A 225 -13.02 6.97 -5.37
CA PHE A 225 -12.91 8.25 -6.08
C PHE A 225 -11.48 8.79 -6.11
N PHE A 226 -10.51 8.08 -5.54
CA PHE A 226 -9.10 8.43 -5.57
C PHE A 226 -8.38 7.73 -6.72
N ASN A 227 -7.41 8.43 -7.29
CA ASN A 227 -6.44 7.89 -8.22
C ASN A 227 -5.08 7.87 -7.53
N LEU A 228 -4.58 6.68 -7.22
CA LEU A 228 -3.26 6.50 -6.64
C LEU A 228 -2.30 6.18 -7.78
N GLU A 229 -1.44 7.14 -8.09
CA GLU A 229 -0.56 7.07 -9.27
C GLU A 229 0.91 7.05 -8.84
N LEU A 230 1.67 6.17 -9.48
CA LEU A 230 3.12 6.13 -9.42
C LEU A 230 3.69 6.79 -10.68
N THR A 231 4.36 7.91 -10.47
CA THR A 231 5.04 8.65 -11.53
C THR A 231 6.55 8.52 -11.37
N ASP A 232 7.30 8.90 -12.41
CA ASP A 232 8.77 8.88 -12.40
C ASP A 232 9.36 7.51 -12.00
N VAL A 233 8.68 6.43 -12.40
CA VAL A 233 9.05 5.06 -12.06
C VAL A 233 10.21 4.62 -12.95
N ALA A 234 11.34 4.28 -12.33
CA ALA A 234 12.48 3.68 -13.03
C ALA A 234 13.24 2.75 -12.09
N GLY A 235 13.88 1.73 -12.66
CA GLY A 235 14.71 0.80 -11.90
C GLY A 235 15.89 0.33 -12.72
N ALA A 236 17.02 0.11 -12.03
CA ALA A 236 18.28 -0.30 -12.61
C ALA A 236 18.98 -1.32 -11.70
N GLU A 237 20.09 -1.90 -12.17
CA GLU A 237 20.87 -2.87 -11.40
C GLU A 237 21.60 -2.27 -10.18
N SER A 238 21.76 -0.94 -10.12
CA SER A 238 22.42 -0.23 -9.03
C SER A 238 21.96 1.22 -8.91
N ILE A 239 22.26 1.85 -7.76
CA ILE A 239 21.92 3.26 -7.55
C ILE A 239 22.67 4.20 -8.50
N THR A 240 23.91 3.86 -8.87
CA THR A 240 24.73 4.69 -9.76
C THR A 240 24.24 4.61 -11.20
N ALA A 241 23.74 3.46 -11.63
CA ALA A 241 23.07 3.32 -12.91
C ALA A 241 21.76 4.15 -12.96
N LEU A 242 21.06 4.26 -11.84
CA LEU A 242 19.75 4.94 -11.77
C LEU A 242 19.83 6.46 -11.54
N ALA A 243 20.68 6.90 -10.63
CA ALA A 243 20.77 8.29 -10.16
C ALA A 243 22.02 9.03 -10.68
N GLY A 244 22.84 8.38 -11.52
CA GLY A 244 24.06 8.92 -12.09
C GLY A 244 25.34 8.59 -11.30
N ASN A 245 26.48 9.14 -11.74
CA ASN A 245 27.83 8.72 -11.32
C ASN A 245 28.20 9.00 -9.84
N LYS A 246 27.29 9.52 -9.02
CA LYS A 246 27.50 9.74 -7.58
C LYS A 246 26.44 8.98 -6.78
N ASP A 247 26.89 8.29 -5.75
CA ASP A 247 26.01 7.58 -4.83
C ASP A 247 25.21 8.57 -3.98
N ALA A 248 23.92 8.71 -4.30
CA ALA A 248 23.00 9.61 -3.60
C ALA A 248 22.75 9.22 -2.14
N LEU A 249 23.07 7.99 -1.73
CA LEU A 249 22.89 7.47 -0.37
C LEU A 249 24.21 7.24 0.36
N ALA A 250 25.32 7.79 -0.14
CA ALA A 250 26.64 7.63 0.47
C ALA A 250 26.67 8.12 1.92
N ALA A 251 25.95 9.21 2.24
CA ALA A 251 25.94 9.80 3.58
C ALA A 251 25.36 8.84 4.62
N ILE A 252 24.20 8.21 4.34
CA ILE A 252 23.62 7.22 5.26
C ILE A 252 24.44 5.92 5.25
N ALA A 253 25.00 5.52 4.10
CA ALA A 253 25.83 4.32 4.01
C ALA A 253 27.08 4.38 4.91
N MET A 254 27.71 5.55 5.03
CA MET A 254 28.88 5.75 5.90
C MET A 254 28.58 5.61 7.40
N LEU A 255 27.31 5.69 7.81
CA LEU A 255 26.89 5.60 9.21
C LEU A 255 26.55 4.18 9.66
N ARG A 256 26.56 3.21 8.74
CA ARG A 256 26.37 1.78 9.07
C ARG A 256 27.60 1.14 9.72
N HIS A 257 28.71 1.87 9.84
CA HIS A 257 29.98 1.38 10.39
C HIS A 257 30.07 1.53 11.90
#